data_AF-J9RUD9-F1
#
_entry.id   AF-J9RUD9-F1
#
_cell.length_a   1.000
_cell.length_b   1.000
_cell.length_c   1.000
_cell.angle_alpha   90.00
_cell.angle_beta   90.00
_cell.angle_gamma   90.00
#
_symmetry.space_group_name_H-M   'P 1'
#
loop_
_entity.id
_entity.type
_entity.pdbx_description
1 polymer ?
#
loop_
_entity_poly.entity_id
_entity_poly.type
_entity_poly.pdbx_seq_one_letter_code
_entity_poly.pdbx_strand_id
1 'polypeptide(L)'
;MTDDDWVVPEDDYEPFDEWMVIEFSYQIFATRDEAERFAAALHDVIAPIVGSVGRCQTGRIELTSAANGQHDEQHSASRRRRQPGQSLYDVEFAVRGRGDSNWLSHSIFHAVHAARLDWEQMTEGLRQGADLAAALQKYPQLAIGVGEANDHSPSDDDPTVNPPRYL
;
A
#
# COMPACT_ATOMS: atom_id res chain seq x y z
N MET A 1 -8.50 13.35 -25.34
CA MET A 1 -8.35 12.24 -26.31
C MET A 1 -6.87 12.20 -26.64
N THR A 2 -6.08 11.34 -26.01
CA THR A 2 -6.32 9.93 -25.75
C THR A 2 -6.34 9.59 -24.25
N ASP A 3 -7.40 8.90 -23.82
CA ASP A 3 -7.31 7.92 -22.73
C ASP A 3 -6.30 6.88 -23.22
N ASP A 4 -5.11 6.89 -22.65
CA ASP A 4 -4.15 5.80 -22.78
C ASP A 4 -4.73 4.67 -21.92
N ASP A 5 -5.70 3.94 -22.49
CA ASP A 5 -6.23 2.71 -21.93
C ASP A 5 -5.12 1.67 -22.09
N TRP A 6 -4.14 1.74 -21.19
CA TRP A 6 -3.02 0.82 -21.14
C TRP A 6 -3.55 -0.55 -20.75
N VAL A 7 -3.78 -1.38 -21.77
CA VAL A 7 -4.14 -2.79 -21.60
C VAL A 7 -2.87 -3.55 -21.24
N VAL A 8 -2.80 -4.02 -19.98
CA VAL A 8 -1.78 -4.99 -19.55
C VAL A 8 -1.91 -6.23 -20.46
N PRO A 9 -0.84 -6.69 -21.12
CA PRO A 9 -0.90 -7.92 -21.91
C PRO A 9 -1.43 -9.07 -21.04
N GLU A 10 -2.36 -9.89 -21.55
CA GLU A 10 -2.97 -10.99 -20.76
C GLU A 10 -1.94 -11.98 -20.19
N ASP A 11 -0.74 -12.06 -20.78
CA ASP A 11 0.39 -12.89 -20.31
C ASP A 11 1.15 -12.31 -19.10
N ASP A 12 0.88 -11.06 -18.71
CA ASP A 12 1.48 -10.40 -17.55
C ASP A 12 0.52 -10.33 -16.35
N TYR A 13 -0.57 -11.08 -16.35
CA TYR A 13 -1.46 -11.13 -15.18
C TYR A 13 -0.79 -11.87 -14.01
N GLU A 14 -0.54 -11.16 -12.91
CA GLU A 14 0.03 -11.74 -11.70
C GLU A 14 -0.93 -11.56 -10.51
N PRO A 15 -1.75 -12.58 -10.19
CA PRO A 15 -2.77 -12.44 -9.17
C PRO A 15 -2.17 -12.34 -7.77
N PHE A 16 -2.72 -11.42 -6.97
CA PHE A 16 -2.51 -11.39 -5.52
C PHE A 16 -3.86 -11.40 -4.77
N ASP A 17 -3.82 -11.86 -3.53
CA ASP A 17 -4.98 -11.92 -2.66
C ASP A 17 -4.68 -11.48 -1.22
N GLU A 18 -5.69 -11.60 -0.35
CA GLU A 18 -5.60 -11.15 1.03
C GLU A 18 -4.59 -11.95 1.87
N TRP A 19 -3.99 -13.02 1.35
CA TRP A 19 -2.90 -13.74 2.00
C TRP A 19 -1.51 -13.18 1.65
N MET A 20 -1.49 -12.10 0.87
CA MET A 20 -0.29 -11.42 0.42
C MET A 20 -0.32 -9.95 0.83
N VAL A 21 0.86 -9.38 1.10
CA VAL A 21 1.07 -7.94 1.25
C VAL A 21 2.11 -7.52 0.22
N ILE A 22 1.78 -6.56 -0.62
CA ILE A 22 2.73 -5.97 -1.57
C ILE A 22 3.29 -4.71 -0.94
N GLU A 23 4.59 -4.70 -0.68
CA GLU A 23 5.32 -3.56 -0.14
C GLU A 23 6.00 -2.79 -1.27
N PHE A 24 5.85 -1.47 -1.26
CA PHE A 24 6.50 -0.56 -2.17
C PHE A 24 7.40 0.39 -1.39
N SER A 25 8.58 0.70 -1.94
CA SER A 25 9.48 1.71 -1.39
C SER A 25 9.96 2.66 -2.48
N TYR A 26 9.88 3.96 -2.20
CA TYR A 26 10.41 5.03 -3.03
C TYR A 26 11.62 5.67 -2.36
N GLN A 27 12.73 5.70 -3.09
CA GLN A 27 13.94 6.39 -2.67
C GLN A 27 13.97 7.82 -3.16
N ILE A 28 14.26 8.76 -2.27
CA ILE A 28 14.29 10.19 -2.56
C ILE A 28 15.48 10.89 -1.89
N PHE A 29 16.11 11.84 -2.58
CA PHE A 29 16.98 12.81 -1.92
C PHE A 29 16.13 13.95 -1.34
N ALA A 30 16.08 14.02 -0.01
CA ALA A 30 15.22 14.97 0.69
C ALA A 30 15.81 15.38 2.04
N THR A 31 15.40 16.54 2.56
CA THR A 31 15.42 16.79 4.00
C THR A 31 14.29 15.99 4.68
N ARG A 32 14.29 15.90 6.01
CA ARG A 32 13.21 15.19 6.73
C ARG A 32 11.81 15.74 6.39
N ASP A 33 11.66 17.06 6.40
CA ASP A 33 10.40 17.74 6.10
C ASP A 33 9.98 17.57 4.62
N GLU A 34 10.95 17.47 3.71
CA GLU A 34 10.68 17.14 2.30
C GLU A 34 10.22 15.68 2.15
N ALA A 35 10.81 14.75 2.90
CA ALA A 35 10.42 13.35 2.87
C ALA A 35 9.00 13.13 3.41
N GLU A 36 8.62 13.86 4.47
CA GLU A 36 7.25 13.83 5.01
C GLU A 36 6.23 14.42 4.01
N ARG A 37 6.59 15.52 3.34
CA ARG A 37 5.75 16.09 2.28
C ARG A 37 5.63 15.16 1.08
N PHE A 38 6.72 14.49 0.69
CA PHE A 38 6.70 13.48 -0.36
C PHE A 38 5.79 12.32 0.02
N ALA A 39 5.89 11.79 1.24
CA ALA A 39 5.04 10.69 1.71
C ALA A 39 3.55 11.04 1.67
N ALA A 40 3.19 12.25 2.11
CA ALA A 40 1.80 12.72 2.03
C ALA A 40 1.30 12.82 0.58
N ALA A 41 2.09 13.44 -0.29
CA ALA A 41 1.73 13.57 -1.71
C ALA A 41 1.66 12.21 -2.43
N LEU A 42 2.58 11.30 -2.11
CA LEU A 42 2.58 9.93 -2.60
C LEU A 42 1.29 9.23 -2.20
N HIS A 43 0.89 9.32 -0.93
CA HIS A 43 -0.36 8.73 -0.44
C HIS A 43 -1.57 9.27 -1.21
N ASP A 44 -1.68 10.58 -1.41
CA ASP A 44 -2.80 11.19 -2.14
C ASP A 44 -2.88 10.70 -3.60
N VAL A 45 -1.73 10.47 -4.24
CA VAL A 45 -1.65 9.95 -5.62
C VAL A 45 -2.06 8.48 -5.70
N ILE A 46 -1.61 7.63 -4.76
CA ILE A 46 -1.85 6.18 -4.83
C ILE A 46 -3.20 5.76 -4.26
N ALA A 47 -3.77 6.53 -3.33
CA ALA A 47 -5.04 6.20 -2.66
C ALA A 47 -6.18 5.79 -3.62
N PRO A 48 -6.48 6.50 -4.73
CA PRO A 48 -7.54 6.09 -5.65
C PRO A 48 -7.25 4.76 -6.36
N ILE A 49 -5.97 4.47 -6.63
CA ILE A 49 -5.55 3.22 -7.29
C ILE A 49 -5.69 2.06 -6.31
N VAL A 50 -5.13 2.21 -5.10
CA VAL A 50 -5.19 1.15 -4.08
C VAL A 50 -6.63 0.89 -3.63
N GLY A 51 -7.48 1.92 -3.58
CA GLY A 51 -8.90 1.77 -3.24
C GLY A 51 -9.67 0.82 -4.17
N SER A 52 -9.17 0.56 -5.38
CA SER A 52 -9.78 -0.41 -6.31
C SER A 52 -9.41 -1.87 -6.04
N VAL A 53 -8.31 -2.12 -5.32
CA VAL A 53 -7.79 -3.47 -5.06
C VAL A 53 -7.82 -3.86 -3.58
N GLY A 54 -7.87 -2.89 -2.66
CA GLY A 54 -7.96 -3.18 -1.24
C GLY A 54 -7.57 -2.01 -0.34
N ARG A 55 -6.71 -2.28 0.64
CA ARG A 55 -6.31 -1.36 1.69
C ARG A 55 -4.82 -1.03 1.55
N CYS A 56 -4.47 0.23 1.82
CA CYS A 56 -3.08 0.66 1.96
C CYS A 56 -2.77 1.09 3.40
N GLN A 57 -1.50 0.99 3.77
CA GLN A 57 -0.96 1.69 4.92
C GLN A 57 0.40 2.29 4.55
N THR A 58 0.58 3.58 4.83
CA THR A 58 1.89 4.24 4.73
C THR A 58 2.84 3.66 5.78
N GLY A 59 4.02 3.28 5.33
CA GLY A 59 5.10 2.74 6.14
C GLY A 59 5.95 3.81 6.78
N ARG A 60 7.18 3.44 7.09
CA ARG A 60 8.13 4.35 7.71
C ARG A 60 8.82 5.19 6.65
N ILE A 61 9.25 6.37 7.07
CA ILE A 61 10.23 7.20 6.37
C ILE A 61 11.56 6.95 7.06
N GLU A 62 12.43 6.15 6.45
CA GLU A 62 13.70 5.74 7.04
C GLU A 62 14.88 6.35 6.26
N LEU A 63 15.97 6.67 6.96
CA LEU A 63 17.20 7.09 6.31
C LEU A 63 17.85 5.86 5.67
N THR A 64 18.04 5.90 4.36
CA THR A 64 18.80 4.85 3.67
C THR A 64 20.25 4.91 4.15
N SER A 65 20.85 3.75 4.46
CA SER A 65 22.24 3.71 4.91
C SER A 65 23.17 4.39 3.89
N ALA A 66 24.13 5.18 4.38
CA ALA A 66 25.00 6.01 3.54
C ALA A 66 25.82 5.21 2.49
N ALA A 67 26.00 3.91 2.71
CA ALA A 67 26.68 3.01 1.78
C ALA A 67 25.87 2.74 0.50
N ASN A 68 24.54 2.64 0.60
CA ASN A 68 23.67 2.46 -0.57
C ASN A 68 23.50 3.77 -1.34
N GLY A 69 23.38 4.91 -0.63
CA GLY A 69 23.23 6.21 -1.28
C GLY A 69 24.46 6.69 -2.08
N GLN A 70 25.65 6.11 -1.85
CA GLN A 70 26.84 6.37 -2.68
C GLN A 70 26.88 5.54 -3.97
N HIS A 71 26.22 4.37 -3.99
CA HIS A 71 26.10 3.55 -5.20
C HIS A 71 25.05 4.14 -6.17
N ASP A 72 24.04 4.82 -5.63
CA ASP A 72 22.89 5.33 -6.40
C ASP A 72 23.15 6.63 -7.17
N GLU A 73 24.14 7.45 -6.81
CA GLU A 73 24.52 8.62 -7.64
C GLU A 73 24.92 8.21 -9.08
N GLN A 74 25.33 6.95 -9.28
CA GLN A 74 25.70 6.41 -10.59
C GLN A 74 24.54 5.72 -11.33
N HIS A 75 23.46 5.34 -10.62
CA HIS A 75 22.35 4.54 -11.16
C HIS A 75 20.97 5.21 -11.05
N SER A 76 20.90 6.44 -10.53
CA SER A 76 19.68 7.25 -10.44
C SER A 76 18.97 7.37 -11.80
N ALA A 77 17.70 6.96 -11.83
CA ALA A 77 16.82 7.13 -12.97
C ALA A 77 16.61 8.63 -13.31
N SER A 78 16.77 9.51 -12.32
CA SER A 78 16.48 10.93 -12.43
C SER A 78 17.69 11.79 -12.84
N ARG A 79 18.92 11.23 -12.82
CA ARG A 79 20.19 11.97 -12.95
C ARG A 79 20.31 13.16 -11.98
N ARG A 80 19.48 13.24 -10.94
CA ARG A 80 19.47 14.37 -10.02
C ARG A 80 20.63 14.26 -9.05
N ARG A 81 21.21 15.41 -8.75
CA ARG A 81 22.24 15.54 -7.74
C ARG A 81 21.59 15.94 -6.43
N ARG A 82 21.95 15.20 -5.38
CA ARG A 82 21.69 15.56 -3.98
C ARG A 82 22.01 17.04 -3.72
N GLN A 83 21.05 17.78 -3.18
CA GLN A 83 21.29 19.16 -2.76
C GLN A 83 21.90 19.22 -1.35
N PRO A 84 22.57 20.32 -0.98
CA PRO A 84 23.10 20.50 0.38
C PRO A 84 22.01 20.31 1.44
N GLY A 85 22.29 19.49 2.46
CA GLY A 85 21.35 19.23 3.56
C GLY A 85 20.34 18.10 3.30
N GLN A 86 20.22 17.60 2.07
CA GLN A 86 19.39 16.43 1.78
C GLN A 86 20.13 15.14 2.15
N SER A 87 19.38 14.08 2.44
CA SER A 87 19.85 12.70 2.62
C SER A 87 18.97 11.78 1.79
N LEU A 88 19.43 10.55 1.54
CA LEU A 88 18.61 9.55 0.88
C LEU A 88 17.63 8.96 1.90
N TYR A 89 16.35 8.98 1.57
CA TYR A 89 15.27 8.42 2.38
C TYR A 89 14.54 7.34 1.59
N ASP A 90 14.18 6.25 2.28
CA ASP A 90 13.20 5.27 1.83
C ASP A 90 11.82 5.68 2.38
N VAL A 91 10.86 5.86 1.47
CA VAL A 91 9.45 6.14 1.80
C VAL A 91 8.61 4.93 1.39
N GLU A 92 8.15 4.21 2.39
CA GLU A 92 7.47 2.93 2.19
C GLU A 92 5.94 3.04 2.30
N PHE A 93 5.24 2.14 1.62
CA PHE A 93 3.84 1.82 1.92
C PHE A 93 3.56 0.37 1.52
N ALA A 94 2.48 -0.18 2.03
CA ALA A 94 2.07 -1.53 1.71
C ALA A 94 0.59 -1.62 1.35
N VAL A 95 0.26 -2.58 0.49
CA VAL A 95 -1.08 -2.86 -0.01
C VAL A 95 -1.47 -4.30 0.34
N ARG A 96 -2.71 -4.48 0.79
CA ARG A 96 -3.33 -5.79 0.99
C ARG A 96 -4.73 -5.80 0.42
N GLY A 97 -5.06 -6.80 -0.38
CA GLY A 97 -6.29 -6.80 -1.15
C GLY A 97 -6.38 -7.95 -2.13
N ARG A 98 -7.13 -7.79 -3.22
CA ARG A 98 -7.18 -8.74 -4.34
C ARG A 98 -7.04 -7.99 -5.65
N GLY A 99 -6.28 -8.54 -6.59
CA GLY A 99 -6.12 -7.95 -7.91
C GLY A 99 -4.94 -8.52 -8.67
N ASP A 100 -4.42 -7.72 -9.60
CA ASP A 100 -3.24 -8.00 -10.40
C ASP A 100 -2.08 -7.11 -9.93
N SER A 101 -0.96 -7.71 -9.50
CA SER A 101 0.20 -6.98 -9.00
C SER A 101 0.90 -6.19 -10.11
N ASN A 102 0.90 -6.70 -11.34
CA ASN A 102 1.52 -6.02 -12.47
C ASN A 102 0.70 -4.78 -12.86
N TRP A 103 -0.62 -4.90 -12.91
CA TRP A 103 -1.49 -3.73 -13.07
C TRP A 103 -1.28 -2.71 -11.94
N LEU A 104 -1.23 -3.17 -10.68
CA LEU A 104 -1.07 -2.29 -9.52
C LEU A 104 0.26 -1.53 -9.56
N SER A 105 1.37 -2.24 -9.77
CA SER A 105 2.72 -1.68 -9.81
C SER A 105 2.87 -0.66 -10.94
N HIS A 106 2.43 -0.99 -12.15
CA HIS A 106 2.44 -0.06 -13.29
C HIS A 106 1.54 1.15 -13.06
N SER A 107 0.33 0.96 -12.56
CA SER A 107 -0.62 2.06 -12.31
C SER A 107 -0.04 3.05 -11.30
N ILE A 108 0.55 2.54 -10.21
CA ILE A 108 1.24 3.36 -9.21
C ILE A 108 2.43 4.10 -9.83
N PHE A 109 3.30 3.40 -10.57
CA PHE A 109 4.46 4.01 -11.23
C PHE A 109 4.03 5.17 -12.14
N HIS A 110 3.03 4.94 -13.01
CA HIS A 110 2.56 5.95 -13.95
C HIS A 110 1.89 7.13 -13.25
N ALA A 111 1.10 6.89 -12.20
CA ALA A 111 0.45 7.95 -11.45
C ALA A 111 1.46 8.84 -10.70
N VAL A 112 2.46 8.22 -10.05
CA VAL A 112 3.54 8.94 -9.35
C VAL A 112 4.37 9.76 -10.35
N HIS A 113 4.70 9.18 -11.50
CA HIS A 113 5.39 9.88 -12.58
C HIS A 113 4.55 11.05 -13.15
N ALA A 114 3.25 10.84 -13.39
CA ALA A 114 2.34 11.87 -13.90
C ALA A 114 2.13 13.01 -12.89
N ALA A 115 2.13 12.70 -11.59
CA ALA A 115 2.09 13.67 -10.50
C ALA A 115 3.41 14.46 -10.34
N ARG A 116 4.46 14.12 -11.09
CA ARG A 116 5.79 14.74 -11.04
C ARG A 116 6.39 14.72 -9.63
N LEU A 117 6.15 13.63 -8.91
CA LEU A 117 6.86 13.38 -7.66
C LEU A 117 8.27 12.94 -7.99
N ASP A 118 9.24 13.55 -7.32
CA ASP A 118 10.65 13.36 -7.61
C ASP A 118 11.21 12.18 -6.81
N TRP A 119 11.63 11.13 -7.52
CA TRP A 119 12.19 9.91 -6.92
C TRP A 119 13.35 9.34 -7.71
N GLU A 120 14.19 8.55 -7.05
CA GLU A 120 15.43 7.99 -7.58
C GLU A 120 15.28 6.53 -8.01
N GLN A 121 14.68 5.73 -7.12
CA GLN A 121 14.38 4.32 -7.33
C GLN A 121 13.05 3.94 -6.68
N MET A 122 12.35 3.00 -7.31
CA MET A 122 11.18 2.33 -6.77
C MET A 122 11.54 0.86 -6.63
N THR A 123 11.21 0.26 -5.49
CA THR A 123 11.31 -1.19 -5.29
C THR A 123 9.96 -1.74 -4.84
N GLU A 124 9.66 -2.97 -5.22
CA GLU A 124 8.52 -3.72 -4.72
C GLU A 124 8.96 -5.04 -4.09
N GLY A 125 8.14 -5.57 -3.18
CA GLY A 125 8.33 -6.87 -2.59
C GLY A 125 7.02 -7.51 -2.15
N LEU A 126 6.79 -8.75 -2.60
CA LEU A 126 5.69 -9.58 -2.15
C LEU A 126 6.01 -10.24 -0.80
N ARG A 127 5.16 -10.04 0.19
CA ARG A 127 5.25 -10.66 1.53
C ARG A 127 4.11 -11.65 1.71
N GLN A 128 4.46 -12.92 1.88
CA GLN A 128 3.50 -14.03 2.03
C GLN A 128 4.09 -15.13 2.92
N GLY A 129 3.24 -16.07 3.35
CA GLY A 129 3.68 -17.19 4.20
C GLY A 129 4.32 -16.70 5.51
N ALA A 130 5.58 -17.08 5.76
CA ALA A 130 6.29 -16.69 6.98
C ALA A 130 6.54 -15.17 7.08
N ASP A 131 6.73 -14.51 5.94
CA ASP A 131 7.03 -13.07 5.89
C ASP A 131 5.78 -12.20 6.08
N LEU A 132 4.58 -12.77 5.88
CA LEU A 132 3.31 -12.07 6.07
C LEU A 132 3.17 -11.57 7.51
N ALA A 133 3.54 -12.38 8.50
CA ALA A 133 3.40 -11.99 9.91
C ALA A 133 4.28 -10.77 10.25
N ALA A 134 5.51 -10.73 9.73
CA ALA A 134 6.40 -9.59 9.90
C ALA A 134 5.85 -8.34 9.18
N ALA A 135 5.33 -8.51 7.97
CA ALA A 135 4.68 -7.42 7.23
C ALA A 135 3.48 -6.86 8.00
N LEU A 136 2.62 -7.70 8.58
CA LEU A 136 1.46 -7.23 9.35
C LEU A 136 1.84 -6.61 10.70
N GLN A 137 2.97 -6.98 11.30
CA GLN A 137 3.51 -6.25 12.44
C GLN A 137 4.01 -4.86 12.05
N LYS A 138 4.61 -4.72 10.87
CA LYS A 138 5.04 -3.43 10.30
C LYS A 138 3.84 -2.56 9.88
N TYR A 139 2.80 -3.19 9.32
CA TYR A 139 1.58 -2.56 8.79
C TYR A 139 0.31 -3.11 9.48
N PRO A 140 0.06 -2.76 10.75
CA PRO A 140 -1.05 -3.32 11.52
C PRO A 140 -2.45 -2.99 10.98
N GLN A 141 -2.63 -1.89 10.24
CA GLN A 141 -3.92 -1.52 9.64
C GLN A 141 -4.29 -2.43 8.45
N LEU A 142 -3.32 -3.17 7.92
CA LEU A 142 -3.54 -4.20 6.90
C LEU A 142 -3.94 -5.55 7.51
N ALA A 143 -3.99 -5.69 8.84
CA ALA A 143 -4.53 -6.90 9.44
C ALA A 143 -6.03 -7.03 9.10
N ILE A 144 -6.46 -8.23 8.72
CA ILE A 144 -7.89 -8.53 8.62
C ILE A 144 -8.40 -8.66 10.05
N GLY A 145 -9.32 -7.78 10.45
CA GLY A 145 -10.01 -7.94 11.73
C GLY A 145 -10.75 -9.27 11.74
N VAL A 146 -10.52 -10.09 12.76
CA VAL A 146 -11.45 -11.16 13.12
C VAL A 146 -12.67 -10.46 13.72
N GLY A 147 -13.60 -10.02 12.87
CA GLY A 147 -14.59 -9.04 13.30
C GLY A 147 -15.82 -8.89 12.43
N GLU A 148 -16.25 -9.94 11.71
CA GLU A 148 -17.62 -10.07 11.18
C GLU A 148 -18.03 -11.56 11.13
N ALA A 149 -17.84 -12.26 12.24
CA ALA A 149 -18.44 -13.57 12.47
C ALA A 149 -18.89 -13.64 13.93
N ASN A 150 -19.97 -12.93 14.26
CA ASN A 150 -20.91 -13.20 15.35
C ASN A 150 -21.79 -11.96 15.59
N ASP A 151 -22.85 -11.83 14.80
CA ASP A 151 -24.06 -11.17 15.28
C ASP A 151 -25.28 -12.00 14.85
N HIS A 152 -25.33 -13.22 15.38
CA HIS A 152 -26.56 -14.00 15.46
C HIS A 152 -26.79 -14.30 16.93
N SER A 153 -27.20 -13.27 17.68
CA SER A 153 -27.90 -13.49 18.94
C SER A 153 -29.16 -14.31 18.64
N PRO A 154 -29.36 -15.50 19.22
CA PRO A 154 -30.67 -16.10 19.24
C PRO A 154 -31.52 -15.18 20.14
N SER A 155 -32.53 -14.55 19.57
CA SER A 155 -33.55 -13.85 20.34
C SER A 155 -34.32 -14.88 21.17
N ASP A 156 -34.01 -14.95 22.47
CA ASP A 156 -34.88 -15.51 23.47
C ASP A 156 -36.12 -14.60 23.60
N ASP A 157 -37.10 -14.82 22.74
CA ASP A 157 -38.48 -14.34 22.95
C ASP A 157 -39.37 -15.55 23.19
N ASP A 158 -39.56 -15.86 24.47
CA ASP A 158 -40.61 -16.71 25.01
C ASP A 158 -41.88 -15.88 25.17
N PRO A 159 -42.94 -16.09 24.38
CA PRO A 159 -44.25 -15.57 24.72
C PRO A 159 -45.00 -16.63 25.52
N THR A 160 -44.84 -16.56 26.84
CA THR A 160 -45.83 -17.10 27.79
C THR A 160 -47.17 -16.36 27.55
N VAL A 161 -48.02 -16.88 26.66
CA VAL A 161 -49.40 -16.40 26.50
C VAL A 161 -50.37 -17.33 27.23
N ASN A 162 -50.88 -16.78 28.32
CA ASN A 162 -51.95 -17.24 29.20
C ASN A 162 -53.21 -17.68 28.42
N PRO A 163 -53.87 -18.81 28.73
CA PRO A 163 -55.13 -19.17 28.10
C PRO A 163 -56.31 -18.36 28.69
N PRO A 164 -57.36 -18.03 27.90
CA PRO A 164 -58.50 -17.31 28.45
C PRO A 164 -59.38 -18.25 29.27
N ARG A 165 -59.58 -17.88 30.54
CA ARG A 165 -60.75 -18.31 31.32
C ARG A 165 -61.83 -17.25 31.20
N TYR A 166 -62.97 -17.59 30.63
CA TYR A 166 -64.26 -17.03 31.04
C TYR A 166 -65.39 -18.04 30.79
N LEU A 167 -66.02 -18.41 31.92
CA LEU A 167 -67.40 -18.87 32.21
C LEU A 167 -68.05 -19.94 31.33
#